data_AF-A0A329UC76-F1
#
_entry.id   AF-A0A329UC76-F1
#
_cell.length_a   1.000
_cell.length_b   1.000
_cell.length_c   1.000
_cell.angle_alpha   90.00
_cell.angle_beta   90.00
_cell.angle_gamma   90.00
#
_symmetry.space_group_name_H-M   'P 1'
#
loop_
_entity.id
_entity.type
_entity.pdbx_description
1 polymer ?
#
loop_
_entity_poly.entity_id
_entity_poly.type
_entity_poly.pdbx_seq_one_letter_code
_entity_poly.pdbx_strand_id
1 'polypeptide(L)'
;MGKKLQKYLDEAEKTEQQIAELEERLRTIRAAQKKEEDSEIIRAIRSTKMGGRELLALLDNIQAGNVTFLTAVNKASEEAETEEAIEKDA
;
A
#
# COMPACT_ATOMS: atom_id res chain seq x y z
N MET A 1 -34.17 4.13 38.81
CA MET A 1 -34.14 3.89 37.35
C MET A 1 -34.95 2.65 37.01
N GLY A 2 -35.63 2.62 35.85
CA GLY A 2 -36.39 1.44 35.44
C GLY A 2 -35.48 0.27 35.08
N LYS A 3 -35.84 -0.96 35.47
CA LYS A 3 -35.02 -2.18 35.25
C LYS A 3 -34.64 -2.42 33.78
N LYS A 4 -35.47 -1.96 32.83
CA LYS A 4 -35.17 -2.05 31.39
C LYS A 4 -34.09 -1.08 30.95
N LEU A 5 -34.10 0.15 31.48
CA LEU A 5 -33.11 1.16 31.17
C LEU A 5 -31.71 0.74 31.67
N GLN A 6 -31.63 0.17 32.88
CA GLN A 6 -30.36 -0.35 33.40
C GLN A 6 -29.76 -1.43 32.49
N LYS A 7 -30.57 -2.37 32.00
CA LYS A 7 -30.10 -3.43 31.09
C LYS A 7 -29.52 -2.87 29.80
N TYR A 8 -30.17 -1.88 29.20
CA TYR A 8 -29.65 -1.24 27.98
C TYR A 8 -28.35 -0.46 28.22
N LEU A 9 -28.20 0.16 29.40
CA LEU A 9 -26.94 0.81 29.78
C LEU A 9 -25.82 -0.22 29.94
N ASP A 10 -26.08 -1.33 30.62
CA ASP A 10 -25.10 -2.40 30.81
C ASP A 10 -24.73 -3.09 29.47
N GLU A 11 -25.69 -3.23 28.54
CA GLU A 11 -25.45 -3.74 27.19
C GLU A 11 -24.61 -2.77 26.35
N ALA A 12 -24.92 -1.47 26.41
CA ALA A 12 -24.15 -0.44 25.71
C ALA A 12 -22.69 -0.41 26.18
N GLU A 13 -22.45 -0.44 27.50
CA GLU A 13 -21.11 -0.48 28.07
C GLU A 13 -20.32 -1.72 27.61
N LYS A 14 -20.95 -2.89 27.56
CA LYS A 14 -20.33 -4.11 27.04
C LYS A 14 -19.99 -3.99 25.56
N THR A 15 -20.88 -3.40 24.76
CA THR A 15 -20.62 -3.17 23.34
C THR A 15 -19.46 -2.18 23.14
N GLU A 16 -19.39 -1.12 23.94
CA GLU A 16 -18.26 -0.17 23.90
C GLU A 16 -16.92 -0.85 24.24
N GLN A 17 -16.90 -1.73 25.24
CA GLN A 17 -15.72 -2.54 25.58
C GLN A 17 -15.31 -3.47 24.43
N GLN A 18 -16.27 -4.12 23.78
CA GLN A 18 -16.00 -4.98 22.61
C GLN A 18 -15.48 -4.18 21.41
N ILE A 19 -15.99 -2.97 21.19
CA ILE A 19 -15.48 -2.08 20.13
C ILE A 19 -14.02 -1.75 20.40
N ALA A 20 -13.68 -1.35 21.64
CA ALA A 20 -12.30 -1.03 22.01
C ALA A 20 -11.34 -2.22 21.78
N GLU A 21 -11.75 -3.44 22.18
CA GLU A 21 -10.96 -4.66 21.95
C GLU A 21 -10.77 -4.94 20.45
N LEU A 22 -11.83 -4.80 19.65
CA LEU A 22 -11.77 -5.00 18.20
C LEU A 22 -10.88 -3.97 17.51
N GLU A 23 -10.91 -2.71 17.94
CA GLU A 23 -10.05 -1.65 17.42
C GLU A 23 -8.57 -1.92 17.72
N GLU A 24 -8.25 -2.39 18.93
CA GLU A 24 -6.88 -2.79 19.29
C GLU A 24 -6.40 -3.97 18.44
N ARG A 25 -7.25 -4.99 18.27
CA ARG A 25 -6.95 -6.13 17.41
C ARG A 25 -6.72 -5.69 15.97
N LEU A 26 -7.54 -4.79 15.44
CA LEU A 26 -7.39 -4.25 14.10
C LEU A 26 -6.07 -3.48 13.94
N ARG A 27 -5.67 -2.69 14.94
CA ARG A 27 -4.37 -2.00 14.93
C ARG A 27 -3.21 -3.00 14.85
N THR A 28 -3.29 -4.09 15.61
CA THR A 28 -2.26 -5.14 15.61
C THR A 28 -2.18 -5.84 14.25
N ILE A 29 -3.32 -6.18 13.66
CA ILE A 29 -3.38 -6.81 12.33
C ILE A 29 -2.78 -5.88 11.27
N ARG A 30 -3.13 -4.59 11.27
CA ARG A 30 -2.58 -3.62 10.31
C ARG A 30 -1.07 -3.45 10.47
N ALA A 31 -0.55 -3.47 11.70
CA ALA A 31 0.88 -3.43 11.94
C ALA A 31 1.59 -4.68 11.38
N ALA A 32 1.00 -5.85 11.56
CA ALA A 32 1.52 -7.10 10.99
C ALA A 32 1.47 -7.10 9.45
N GLN A 33 0.36 -6.64 8.86
CA GLN A 33 0.20 -6.50 7.41
C GLN A 33 1.30 -5.61 6.83
N LYS A 34 1.49 -4.40 7.38
CA LYS A 34 2.51 -3.46 6.92
C LYS A 34 3.91 -4.09 6.97
N LYS A 35 4.22 -4.84 8.02
CA LYS A 35 5.50 -5.53 8.15
C LYS A 35 5.72 -6.60 7.07
N GLU A 36 4.67 -7.31 6.67
CA GLU A 36 4.76 -8.29 5.58
C GLU A 36 4.94 -7.59 4.23
N GLU A 37 4.17 -6.52 3.96
CA GLU A 37 4.32 -5.68 2.77
C GLU A 37 5.76 -5.12 2.64
N ASP A 38 6.31 -4.56 3.74
CA ASP A 38 7.69 -4.09 3.79
C ASP A 38 8.69 -5.22 3.49
N SER A 39 8.42 -6.43 4.00
CA SER A 39 9.27 -7.61 3.79
C SER A 39 9.25 -8.08 2.33
N GLU A 40 8.09 -8.02 1.68
CA GLU A 40 7.94 -8.33 0.26
C GLU A 40 8.64 -7.31 -0.64
N ILE A 41 8.52 -6.02 -0.32
CA ILE A 41 9.23 -4.95 -1.02
C ILE A 41 10.75 -5.19 -0.95
N ILE A 42 11.29 -5.48 0.24
CA ILE A 42 12.71 -5.79 0.42
C ILE A 42 13.11 -7.02 -0.39
N ARG A 43 12.28 -8.08 -0.39
CA ARG A 43 12.53 -9.30 -1.16
C ARG A 43 12.58 -9.00 -2.66
N ALA A 44 11.65 -8.21 -3.17
CA ALA A 44 11.61 -7.80 -4.58
C ALA A 44 12.83 -6.95 -4.96
N ILE A 45 13.23 -5.99 -4.10
CA ILE A 45 14.42 -5.18 -4.35
C ILE A 45 15.68 -6.06 -4.41
N ARG A 46 15.84 -7.02 -3.50
CA ARG A 46 16.99 -7.92 -3.52
C ARG A 46 17.01 -8.84 -4.75
N SER A 47 15.86 -9.19 -5.31
CA SER A 47 15.78 -10.09 -6.46
C SER A 47 16.20 -9.43 -7.78
N THR A 48 16.24 -8.09 -7.86
CA THR A 48 16.70 -7.36 -9.07
C THR A 48 18.20 -7.47 -9.30
N LYS A 49 18.99 -7.97 -8.33
CA LYS A 49 20.44 -8.18 -8.42
C LYS A 49 21.26 -6.91 -8.75
N MET A 50 20.78 -5.76 -8.32
CA MET A 50 21.47 -4.47 -8.49
C MET A 50 22.66 -4.32 -7.52
N GLY A 51 23.71 -3.61 -7.94
CA GLY A 51 24.87 -3.32 -7.10
C GLY A 51 24.53 -2.36 -5.95
N GLY A 52 25.18 -2.49 -4.79
CA GLY A 52 24.79 -1.72 -3.58
C GLY A 52 24.84 -0.19 -3.72
N ARG A 53 25.79 0.36 -4.48
CA ARG A 53 25.87 1.81 -4.74
C ARG A 53 24.77 2.30 -5.69
N GLU A 54 24.47 1.48 -6.70
CA GLU A 54 23.43 1.76 -7.69
C GLU A 54 22.04 1.69 -7.04
N LEU A 55 21.82 0.68 -6.17
CA LEU A 55 20.62 0.56 -5.36
C LEU A 55 20.42 1.77 -4.47
N LEU A 56 21.47 2.22 -3.77
CA LEU A 56 21.39 3.40 -2.92
C LEU A 56 20.99 4.64 -3.72
N ALA A 57 21.64 4.89 -4.85
CA ALA A 57 21.32 6.03 -5.72
C ALA A 57 19.88 5.96 -6.25
N LEU A 58 19.38 4.76 -6.59
CA LEU A 58 18.00 4.58 -7.01
C LEU A 58 17.02 4.91 -5.86
N LEU A 59 17.25 4.39 -4.65
CA LEU A 59 16.40 4.64 -3.50
C LEU A 59 16.38 6.12 -3.11
N ASP A 60 17.52 6.80 -3.18
CA ASP A 60 17.61 8.25 -2.94
C ASP A 60 16.78 9.04 -3.97
N ASN A 61 16.85 8.66 -5.25
CA ASN A 61 16.04 9.27 -6.30
C ASN A 61 14.54 8.99 -6.12
N ILE A 62 14.16 7.78 -5.68
CA ILE A 62 12.76 7.46 -5.34
C ILE A 62 12.29 8.33 -4.17
N GLN A 63 13.09 8.46 -3.12
CA GLN A 63 12.75 9.27 -1.94
C GLN A 63 12.65 10.77 -2.28
N ALA A 64 13.47 11.26 -3.22
CA ALA A 64 13.39 12.61 -3.74
C ALA A 64 12.20 12.85 -4.69
N GLY A 65 11.47 11.80 -5.08
CA GLY A 65 10.36 11.90 -6.04
C GLY A 65 10.80 12.07 -7.50
N ASN A 66 12.06 11.75 -7.81
CA ASN A 66 12.68 11.94 -9.13
C ASN A 66 12.54 10.73 -10.06
N VAL A 67 11.70 9.76 -9.70
CA VAL A 67 11.50 8.52 -10.47
C VAL A 67 10.07 8.45 -10.97
N THR A 68 9.92 8.14 -12.26
CA THR A 68 8.62 7.86 -12.89
C THR A 68 8.43 6.35 -12.96
N PHE A 69 7.35 5.85 -12.38
CA PHE A 69 6.98 4.43 -12.51
C PHE A 69 6.20 4.22 -13.80
N LEU A 70 6.69 3.34 -14.67
CA LEU A 70 5.93 2.86 -15.81
C LEU A 70 4.92 1.83 -15.31
N THR A 71 3.66 2.25 -15.15
CA THR A 71 2.55 1.33 -14.93
C THR A 71 2.03 0.81 -16.26
N ALA A 72 1.33 -0.33 -16.23
CA ALA A 72 0.72 -0.91 -17.43
C ALA A 72 -0.24 0.05 -18.17
N VAL A 73 -0.76 1.07 -17.47
CA VAL A 73 -1.60 2.13 -18.06
C VAL A 73 -0.78 3.12 -18.90
N ASN A 74 0.45 3.43 -18.49
CA ASN A 74 1.34 4.34 -19.23
C ASN A 74 1.96 3.67 -20.47
N LYS A 75 2.11 2.35 -20.47
CA LYS A 75 2.69 1.60 -21.59
C LYS A 75 1.83 1.66 -22.86
N ALA A 76 0.50 1.69 -22.71
CA ALA A 76 -0.42 1.84 -23.83
C ALA A 76 -0.39 3.24 -24.48
N SER A 77 0.13 4.25 -23.79
CA SER A 77 0.25 5.61 -24.32
C SER A 77 1.50 5.80 -25.17
N GLU A 78 2.62 5.12 -24.86
CA GLU A 78 3.87 5.25 -25.63
C GLU A 78 3.90 4.33 -26.87
N GLU A 79 3.22 3.18 -26.84
CA GLU A 79 3.12 2.30 -28.02
C GLU A 79 2.26 2.95 -29.14
N ALA A 80 1.25 3.75 -28.78
CA ALA A 80 0.39 4.46 -29.73
C ALA A 80 1.10 5.58 -30.50
N GLU A 81 2.12 6.22 -29.91
CA GLU A 81 2.88 7.29 -30.59
C GLU A 81 3.91 6.74 -31.60
N THR A 82 4.25 5.45 -31.51
CA THR A 82 5.20 4.81 -32.45
C THR A 82 4.55 4.18 -33.68
N GLU A 83 3.26 3.83 -33.63
CA GLU A 83 2.53 3.32 -34.80
C GLU A 83 2.07 4.46 -35.74
N GLU A 84 1.71 5.63 -35.21
CA GLU A 84 1.22 6.75 -36.05
C GLU A 84 2.33 7.44 -36.88
N ALA A 85 3.60 7.21 -36.54
CA ALA A 85 4.75 7.76 -37.28
C ALA A 85 5.19 6.88 -38.47
N ILE A 86 4.78 5.62 -38.53
CA ILE A 86 5.24 4.67 -39.58
C ILE A 86 4.28 4.66 -40.78
N GLU A 87 3.02 5.08 -40.63
CA GLU A 87 2.03 5.05 -41.71
C GLU A 87 2.04 6.30 -42.62
N LYS A 88 2.86 7.32 -42.33
CA LYS A 88 2.93 8.54 -43.17
C LYS A 88 4.03 8.55 -44.24
N ASP A 89 4.87 7.52 -44.32
CA ASP A 89 5.98 7.42 -45.28
C ASP A 89 5.93 6.15 -46.17
N ALA A 90 4.74 5.57 -46.41
CA ALA A 90 4.53 4.46 -47.37
C ALA A 90 3.58 4.84 -48.52
#